data_AF-A0A1J3GG46-F1
#
_entry.id   AF-A0A1J3GG46-F1
#
_cell.length_a   1.000
_cell.length_b   1.000
_cell.length_c   1.000
_cell.angle_alpha   90.00
_cell.angle_beta   90.00
_cell.angle_gamma   90.00
#
_symmetry.space_group_name_H-M   'P 1'
#
loop_
_entity.id
_entity.type
_entity.pdbx_description
1 polymer ?
#
loop_
_entity_poly.entity_id
_entity_poly.type
_entity_poly.pdbx_seq_one_letter_code
_entity_poly.pdbx_strand_id
1 'polypeptide(L)'
;NATALMSLVDELVEEVGVHNVIQIIACSTSGWVGELGESFASNNVNVFWSVSVSHCFELMLVRIGEMYSFGDIVDKVNKITEFVNNNPLVLKLVGDHSDGIDMTVSSSEYEFVKPYLSLESIFKAKNTLVAMFALSDWNKEEGKTIS
;
A
#
# COMPACT_ATOMS: atom_id res chain seq x y z
N ASN A 1 21.10 -18.73 6.29
CA ASN A 1 21.56 -17.57 5.50
C ASN A 1 21.90 -16.34 6.37
N ALA A 2 21.82 -16.42 7.71
CA ALA A 2 22.11 -15.30 8.62
C ALA A 2 23.61 -14.92 8.65
N THR A 3 24.53 -15.88 8.54
CA THR A 3 25.98 -15.63 8.56
C THR A 3 26.45 -14.74 7.41
N ALA A 4 25.89 -14.90 6.21
CA ALA A 4 26.25 -14.06 5.06
C ALA A 4 25.77 -12.61 5.23
N LEU A 5 24.57 -12.43 5.80
CA LEU A 5 24.04 -11.12 6.14
C LEU A 5 24.86 -10.43 7.23
N MET A 6 25.33 -11.18 8.23
CA MET A 6 26.19 -10.66 9.30
C MET A 6 27.51 -10.14 8.73
N SER A 7 28.17 -10.94 7.89
CA SER A 7 29.42 -10.53 7.22
C SER A 7 29.24 -9.25 6.42
N LEU A 8 28.12 -9.10 5.70
CA LEU A 8 27.83 -7.91 4.92
C LEU A 8 27.62 -6.68 5.80
N VAL A 9 26.93 -6.84 6.93
CA VAL A 9 26.73 -5.74 7.90
C VAL A 9 28.05 -5.36 8.56
N ASP A 10 28.85 -6.33 8.98
CA ASP A 10 30.15 -6.11 9.60
C ASP A 10 31.08 -5.36 8.64
N GLU A 11 31.17 -5.78 7.38
CA GLU A 11 31.94 -5.09 6.33
C GLU A 11 31.48 -3.63 6.14
N LEU A 12 30.16 -3.40 6.11
CA LEU A 12 29.60 -2.06 5.92
C LEU A 12 29.87 -1.16 7.14
N VAL A 13 29.81 -1.72 8.35
CA VAL A 13 30.12 -1.00 9.59
C VAL A 13 31.62 -0.69 9.69
N GLU A 14 32.49 -1.59 9.25
CA GLU A 14 33.93 -1.35 9.17
C GLU A 14 34.27 -0.27 8.13
N GLU A 15 33.63 -0.29 6.95
CA GLU A 15 33.81 0.72 5.90
C GLU A 15 33.44 2.13 6.38
N VAL A 16 32.29 2.25 7.07
CA VAL A 16 31.85 3.52 7.67
C VAL A 16 32.67 3.89 8.90
N GLY A 17 33.29 2.90 9.54
CA GLY A 17 33.97 3.00 10.83
C GLY A 17 32.99 2.80 11.98
N VAL A 18 33.27 1.80 12.83
CA VAL A 18 32.39 1.36 13.94
C VAL A 18 31.91 2.51 14.84
N HIS A 19 32.76 3.51 15.09
CA HIS A 19 32.42 4.65 15.95
C HIS A 19 31.46 5.66 15.29
N ASN A 20 31.28 5.59 13.98
CA ASN A 20 30.42 6.48 13.21
C ASN A 20 29.01 5.90 13.02
N VAL A 21 28.82 4.62 13.32
CA VAL A 21 27.51 3.96 13.23
C VAL A 21 26.86 4.02 14.60
N ILE A 22 25.68 4.65 14.69
CA ILE A 22 24.92 4.75 15.94
C ILE A 22 23.69 3.81 15.90
N GLN A 23 23.11 3.62 14.72
CA GLN A 23 21.89 2.84 14.56
C GLN A 23 21.82 2.15 13.20
N ILE A 24 21.33 0.91 13.21
CA ILE A 24 20.99 0.13 12.03
C ILE A 24 19.46 -0.06 12.04
N ILE A 25 18.83 0.30 10.92
CA ILE A 25 17.37 0.18 10.73
C ILE A 25 17.12 -0.85 9.63
N ALA A 26 16.56 -2.00 10.00
CA ALA A 26 16.32 -3.10 9.08
C ALA A 26 14.85 -3.18 8.65
N CYS A 27 14.60 -3.44 7.36
CA CYS A 27 13.24 -3.50 6.79
C CYS A 27 12.63 -4.91 6.74
N SER A 28 13.25 -5.93 7.34
CA SER A 28 12.70 -7.29 7.41
C SER A 28 12.83 -7.87 8.81
N THR A 29 11.80 -8.57 9.27
CA THR A 29 11.83 -9.35 10.51
C THR A 29 12.49 -10.71 10.34
N SER A 30 12.48 -11.28 9.12
CA SER A 30 13.14 -12.55 8.83
C SER A 30 14.64 -12.33 8.59
N GLY A 31 15.47 -13.05 9.34
CA GLY A 31 16.93 -12.94 9.29
C GLY A 31 17.48 -11.70 9.98
N TRP A 32 16.97 -10.49 9.69
CA TRP A 32 17.62 -9.23 10.07
C TRP A 32 17.35 -8.74 11.50
N VAL A 33 16.09 -8.68 11.95
CA VAL A 33 15.77 -8.16 13.30
C VAL A 33 15.75 -9.26 14.37
N GLY A 34 15.47 -10.51 13.99
CA GLY A 34 15.49 -11.66 14.91
C GLY A 34 16.91 -12.13 15.23
N GLU A 35 17.37 -13.20 14.58
CA GLU A 35 18.69 -13.81 14.87
C GLU A 35 19.86 -12.84 14.74
N LEU A 36 19.85 -11.98 13.72
CA LEU A 36 20.96 -11.10 13.42
C LEU A 36 20.98 -9.87 14.33
N GLY A 37 19.82 -9.29 14.61
CA GLY A 37 19.68 -8.21 15.60
C GLY A 37 20.07 -8.66 17.01
N GLU A 38 19.63 -9.86 17.42
CA GLU A 38 20.02 -10.45 18.72
C GLU A 38 21.52 -10.76 18.80
N SER A 39 22.07 -11.39 17.76
CA SER A 39 23.51 -11.67 17.63
C SER A 39 24.34 -10.38 17.69
N PHE A 40 23.92 -9.35 16.95
CA PHE A 40 24.62 -8.09 16.89
C PHE A 40 24.55 -7.31 18.22
N ALA A 41 23.38 -7.27 18.88
CA ALA A 41 23.22 -6.67 20.21
C ALA A 41 24.10 -7.35 21.28
N SER A 42 24.37 -8.66 21.13
CA SER A 42 25.26 -9.39 22.04
C SER A 42 26.76 -9.07 21.84
N ASN A 43 27.16 -8.66 20.63
CA ASN A 43 28.56 -8.43 20.26
C ASN A 43 28.94 -6.94 20.22
N ASN A 44 27.98 -6.03 20.06
CA ASN A 44 28.23 -4.60 19.82
C ASN A 44 27.39 -3.71 20.75
N VAL A 45 28.01 -3.18 21.81
CA VAL A 45 27.32 -2.39 22.86
C VAL A 45 26.98 -0.95 22.41
N ASN A 46 27.59 -0.46 21.33
CA ASN A 46 27.51 0.96 20.93
C ASN A 46 26.55 1.26 19.76
N VAL A 47 25.96 0.24 19.14
CA VAL A 47 25.13 0.40 17.94
C VAL A 47 23.74 -0.16 18.21
N PHE A 48 22.71 0.67 18.02
CA PHE A 48 21.32 0.26 18.21
C PHE A 48 20.78 -0.46 16.98
N TRP A 49 20.03 -1.53 17.20
CA TRP A 49 19.32 -2.22 16.13
C TRP A 49 17.82 -2.01 16.25
N SER A 50 17.16 -1.65 15.15
CA SER A 50 15.70 -1.47 15.14
C SER A 50 15.07 -1.89 13.81
N VAL A 51 13.77 -2.18 13.83
CA VAL A 51 12.97 -2.43 12.63
C VAL A 51 12.51 -1.11 11.99
N SER A 52 12.43 -1.09 10.67
CA SER A 52 11.87 0.03 9.93
C SER A 52 10.39 0.24 10.26
N VAL A 53 10.01 1.49 10.47
CA VAL A 53 8.61 1.90 10.65
C VAL A 53 7.76 1.50 9.44
N SER A 54 8.30 1.56 8.22
CA SER A 54 7.58 1.12 7.01
C SER A 54 7.23 -0.37 7.06
N HIS A 55 8.13 -1.21 7.59
CA HIS A 55 7.87 -2.64 7.75
C HIS A 55 6.86 -2.90 8.88
N CYS A 56 6.86 -2.09 9.95
CA CYS A 56 5.78 -2.16 10.94
C CYS A 56 4.42 -1.86 10.31
N PHE A 57 4.32 -0.83 9.45
CA PHE A 57 3.09 -0.51 8.73
C PHE A 57 2.66 -1.64 7.79
N GLU A 58 3.60 -2.22 7.05
CA GLU A 58 3.34 -3.39 6.22
C GLU A 58 2.70 -4.52 7.03
N LEU A 59 3.32 -4.92 8.15
CA LEU A 59 2.79 -5.99 8.98
C LEU A 59 1.40 -5.68 9.56
N MET A 60 1.17 -4.44 10.01
CA MET A 60 -0.14 -4.02 10.49
C MET A 60 -1.20 -4.12 9.39
N LEU A 61 -0.88 -3.65 8.18
CA LEU A 61 -1.79 -3.68 7.04
C LEU A 61 -2.00 -5.10 6.52
N VAL A 62 -1.00 -5.98 6.54
CA VAL A 62 -1.20 -7.40 6.23
C VAL A 62 -2.19 -8.03 7.21
N ARG A 63 -2.04 -7.79 8.51
CA ARG A 63 -2.95 -8.30 9.54
C ARG A 63 -4.38 -7.78 9.40
N ILE A 64 -4.55 -6.51 9.05
CA ILE A 64 -5.87 -5.94 8.74
C ILE A 64 -6.46 -6.62 7.50
N GLY A 65 -5.64 -6.89 6.49
CA GLY A 65 -6.06 -7.57 5.26
C GLY A 65 -6.48 -9.03 5.46
N GLU A 66 -5.90 -9.71 6.45
CA GLU A 66 -6.28 -11.09 6.84
C GLU A 66 -7.60 -11.17 7.61
N MET A 67 -8.14 -10.04 8.11
CA MET A 67 -9.43 -10.04 8.78
C MET A 67 -10.51 -10.42 7.77
N TYR A 68 -11.35 -11.41 8.10
CA TYR A 68 -12.32 -12.12 7.22
C TYR A 68 -13.21 -11.24 6.32
N SER A 69 -13.29 -9.93 6.53
CA SER A 69 -14.06 -8.99 5.71
C SER A 69 -13.24 -8.23 4.66
N PHE A 70 -11.91 -8.18 4.75
CA PHE A 70 -11.13 -7.26 3.92
C PHE A 70 -10.93 -7.77 2.49
N GLY A 71 -10.71 -9.08 2.29
CA GLY A 71 -10.60 -9.67 0.95
C GLY A 71 -11.82 -9.39 0.06
N ASP A 72 -13.02 -9.64 0.58
CA ASP A 72 -14.28 -9.35 -0.11
C ASP A 72 -14.45 -7.86 -0.44
N ILE A 73 -13.97 -6.98 0.44
CA ILE A 73 -14.01 -5.53 0.22
C ILE A 73 -13.04 -5.15 -0.91
N VAL A 74 -11.80 -5.66 -0.89
CA VAL A 74 -10.79 -5.40 -1.92
C VAL A 74 -11.28 -5.88 -3.29
N ASP A 75 -11.88 -7.07 -3.37
CA ASP A 75 -12.43 -7.58 -4.63
C ASP A 75 -13.55 -6.69 -5.18
N LYS A 76 -14.43 -6.17 -4.32
CA LYS A 76 -15.48 -5.21 -4.72
C LYS A 76 -14.88 -3.88 -5.17
N VAL A 77 -13.90 -3.36 -4.44
CA VAL A 77 -13.17 -2.13 -4.79
C VAL A 77 -12.49 -2.27 -6.14
N ASN A 78 -11.83 -3.41 -6.41
CA ASN A 78 -11.18 -3.68 -7.69
C ASN A 78 -12.19 -3.71 -8.84
N LYS A 79 -13.34 -4.37 -8.66
CA LYS A 79 -14.43 -4.39 -9.66
C LYS A 79 -15.00 -2.99 -9.95
N ILE A 80 -15.20 -2.17 -8.91
CA ILE A 80 -15.67 -0.78 -9.08
C ILE A 80 -14.61 0.05 -9.81
N THR A 81 -13.34 -0.07 -9.41
CA THR A 81 -12.21 0.64 -10.02
C THR A 81 -12.06 0.28 -11.50
N GLU A 82 -12.16 -1.01 -11.83
CA GLU A 82 -12.13 -1.51 -13.20
C GLU A 82 -13.32 -1.00 -14.02
N PHE A 83 -14.52 -0.99 -13.45
CA PHE A 83 -15.70 -0.39 -14.08
C PHE A 83 -15.51 1.11 -14.38
N VAL A 84 -15.01 1.89 -13.42
CA VAL A 84 -14.79 3.33 -13.61
C VAL A 84 -13.74 3.58 -14.69
N ASN A 85 -12.60 2.87 -14.63
CA ASN A 85 -11.51 3.06 -15.58
C ASN A 85 -11.87 2.63 -17.01
N ASN A 86 -12.71 1.60 -17.17
CA ASN A 86 -13.13 1.11 -18.48
C ASN A 86 -14.26 1.92 -19.13
N ASN A 87 -14.88 2.85 -18.41
CA ASN A 87 -15.99 3.65 -18.94
C ASN A 87 -15.64 5.16 -18.91
N PRO A 88 -15.27 5.78 -20.05
CA PRO A 88 -14.87 7.19 -20.09
C PRO A 88 -15.91 8.18 -19.55
N LEU A 89 -17.20 7.87 -19.71
CA LEU A 89 -18.29 8.68 -19.15
C LEU A 89 -18.33 8.63 -17.63
N VAL A 90 -18.07 7.45 -17.06
CA VAL A 90 -18.04 7.22 -15.61
C VAL A 90 -16.79 7.86 -15.01
N LEU A 91 -15.64 7.68 -15.64
CA LEU A 91 -14.39 8.30 -15.24
C LEU A 91 -14.52 9.83 -15.19
N LYS A 92 -15.14 10.43 -16.21
CA LYS A 92 -15.40 11.87 -16.24
C LYS A 92 -16.36 12.31 -15.14
N LEU A 93 -17.47 11.59 -14.95
CA LEU A 93 -18.46 11.94 -13.93
C LEU A 93 -17.89 11.85 -12.51
N VAL A 94 -17.11 10.81 -12.23
CA VAL A 94 -16.41 10.66 -10.95
C VAL A 94 -15.41 11.81 -10.78
N GLY A 95 -14.58 12.11 -11.78
CA GLY A 95 -13.59 13.19 -11.70
C GLY A 95 -14.19 14.58 -11.51
N ASP A 96 -15.32 14.87 -12.16
CA ASP A 96 -16.02 16.16 -12.07
C ASP A 96 -16.71 16.37 -10.69
N HIS A 97 -17.06 15.29 -9.97
CA HIS A 97 -17.79 15.33 -8.69
C HIS A 97 -16.94 14.92 -7.47
N SER A 98 -15.70 14.48 -7.66
CA SER A 98 -14.79 14.07 -6.59
C SER A 98 -13.81 15.16 -6.17
N ASP A 99 -14.08 16.44 -6.47
CA ASP A 99 -13.15 17.56 -6.26
C ASP A 99 -11.75 17.33 -6.88
N GLY A 100 -11.69 16.62 -8.01
CA GLY A 100 -10.42 16.30 -8.68
C GLY A 100 -9.62 15.17 -8.02
N ILE A 101 -10.25 14.34 -7.18
CA ILE A 101 -9.62 13.10 -6.69
C ILE A 101 -9.45 12.15 -7.87
N ASP A 102 -8.19 11.93 -8.21
CA ASP A 102 -7.76 10.94 -9.17
C ASP A 102 -8.08 9.54 -8.63
N MET A 103 -9.09 8.91 -9.24
CA MET A 103 -9.46 7.53 -8.93
C MET A 103 -8.52 6.53 -9.62
N THR A 104 -7.58 7.00 -10.44
CA THR A 104 -6.60 6.14 -11.07
C THR A 104 -5.63 5.57 -10.03
N VAL A 105 -5.05 4.44 -10.42
CA VAL A 105 -4.17 3.57 -9.61
C VAL A 105 -3.29 4.39 -8.68
N SER A 106 -3.50 4.25 -7.37
CA SER A 106 -2.68 4.92 -6.39
C SER A 106 -1.21 4.49 -6.55
N SER A 107 -0.38 5.41 -7.02
CA SER A 107 1.06 5.21 -7.16
C SER A 107 1.71 5.38 -5.79
N SER A 108 1.70 4.30 -5.01
CA SER A 108 2.52 4.19 -3.80
C SER A 108 3.77 3.39 -4.14
N GLU A 109 4.94 3.87 -3.68
CA GLU A 109 6.19 3.12 -3.67
C GLU A 109 6.04 1.80 -2.89
N TYR A 110 5.16 1.80 -1.89
CA TYR A 110 4.84 0.64 -1.08
C TYR A 110 3.63 -0.11 -1.64
N GLU A 111 3.88 -1.26 -2.26
CA GLU A 111 2.84 -2.16 -2.80
C GLU A 111 1.78 -2.53 -1.76
N PHE A 112 2.18 -2.76 -0.50
CA PHE A 112 1.27 -3.16 0.58
C PHE A 112 0.23 -2.09 0.95
N VAL A 113 0.43 -0.83 0.55
CA VAL A 113 -0.50 0.28 0.83
C VAL A 113 -1.55 0.42 -0.28
N LYS A 114 -1.28 -0.09 -1.49
CA LYS A 114 -2.15 0.13 -2.66
C LYS A 114 -3.61 -0.30 -2.45
N PRO A 115 -3.93 -1.48 -1.86
CA PRO A 115 -5.32 -1.86 -1.63
C PRO A 115 -6.10 -0.86 -0.75
N TYR A 116 -5.41 -0.25 0.22
CA TYR A 116 -5.97 0.72 1.15
C TYR A 116 -6.22 2.07 0.49
N LEU A 117 -5.30 2.53 -0.36
CA LEU A 117 -5.47 3.78 -1.12
C LEU A 117 -6.59 3.64 -2.16
N SER A 118 -6.68 2.49 -2.84
CA SER A 118 -7.81 2.19 -3.72
C SER A 118 -9.14 2.21 -2.96
N LEU A 119 -9.20 1.58 -1.78
CA LEU A 119 -10.38 1.62 -0.92
C LEU A 119 -10.74 3.05 -0.49
N GLU A 120 -9.76 3.86 -0.10
CA GLU A 120 -9.96 5.27 0.26
C GLU A 120 -10.52 6.08 -0.90
N SER A 121 -9.98 5.93 -2.11
CA SER A 121 -10.46 6.61 -3.31
C SER A 121 -11.91 6.23 -3.63
N ILE A 122 -12.26 4.94 -3.59
CA ILE A 122 -13.65 4.49 -3.77
C ILE A 122 -14.56 5.03 -2.67
N PHE A 123 -14.09 5.04 -1.42
CA PHE A 123 -14.88 5.54 -0.29
C PHE A 123 -15.19 7.03 -0.42
N LYS A 124 -14.21 7.85 -0.82
CA LYS A 124 -14.40 9.29 -1.08
C LYS A 124 -15.41 9.53 -2.21
N ALA A 125 -15.37 8.72 -3.26
CA ALA A 125 -16.29 8.82 -4.40
C ALA A 125 -17.65 8.12 -4.19
N LYS A 126 -17.89 7.50 -3.04
CA LYS A 126 -19.06 6.64 -2.79
C LYS A 126 -20.38 7.32 -3.13
N ASN A 127 -20.59 8.54 -2.68
CA ASN A 127 -21.87 9.24 -2.88
C ASN A 127 -22.10 9.56 -4.36
N THR A 128 -21.04 9.94 -5.08
CA THR A 128 -21.06 10.18 -6.53
C THR A 128 -21.39 8.90 -7.29
N LEU A 129 -20.74 7.79 -6.96
CA LEU A 129 -21.02 6.48 -7.54
C LEU A 129 -22.48 6.06 -7.30
N VAL A 130 -22.98 6.20 -6.06
CA VAL A 130 -24.37 5.86 -5.72
C VAL A 130 -25.36 6.76 -6.47
N ALA A 131 -25.12 8.07 -6.51
CA ALA A 131 -25.96 9.01 -7.25
C ALA A 131 -26.00 8.67 -8.74
N MET A 132 -24.87 8.28 -9.32
CA MET A 132 -24.79 7.84 -10.71
C MET A 132 -25.68 6.61 -10.98
N PHE A 133 -25.64 5.59 -10.11
CA PHE A 133 -26.51 4.41 -10.27
C PHE A 133 -27.99 4.71 -9.97
N ALA A 134 -28.27 5.72 -9.14
CA ALA A 134 -29.63 6.13 -8.78
C ALA A 134 -30.28 7.09 -9.79
N LEU A 135 -29.47 7.83 -10.56
CA LEU A 135 -29.95 8.64 -11.67
C LEU A 135 -30.50 7.71 -12.75
N SER A 136 -31.82 7.67 -12.87
CA SER A 136 -32.61 6.92 -13.86
C SER A 136 -32.32 7.28 -15.34
N ASP A 137 -31.24 8.00 -15.63
CA ASP A 137 -30.86 8.42 -16.97
C ASP A 137 -29.94 7.40 -17.69
N TRP A 138 -29.56 6.29 -17.04
CA TRP A 138 -28.95 5.14 -17.74
C TRP A 138 -29.87 4.57 -18.84
N ASN A 139 -31.20 4.78 -18.73
CA ASN A 139 -32.19 4.32 -19.71
C ASN A 139 -32.60 5.37 -20.77
N LYS A 140 -31.93 6.52 -20.86
CA LYS A 140 -32.32 7.58 -21.82
C LYS A 140 -31.39 7.76 -23.02
N GLU A 141 -30.23 7.11 -23.06
CA GLU A 141 -29.30 7.23 -24.20
C GLU A 141 -29.29 6.02 -25.15
N GLU A 142 -29.98 4.91 -24.85
CA GLU A 142 -30.25 3.84 -25.84
C GLU A 142 -31.40 4.20 -26.81
N GLY A 143 -31.97 5.41 -26.69
CA GLY A 143 -33.15 5.86 -27.44
C GLY A 143 -32.89 6.88 -28.56
N LYS A 144 -31.65 7.02 -29.07
CA LYS A 144 -31.41 7.74 -30.33
C LYS A 144 -31.00 6.78 -31.44
N THR A 145 -32.00 6.06 -31.93
CA THR A 145 -32.06 5.60 -33.32
C THR A 145 -31.71 6.78 -34.22
N ILE A 146 -30.54 6.76 -34.85
CA ILE A 146 -30.27 7.66 -35.98
C ILE A 146 -30.93 6.99 -37.18
N SER A 147 -31.96 7.67 -37.68
CA SER A 147 -32.64 7.39 -38.94
C SER A 147 -31.71 7.60 -40.14
#